data_AF-A0A7K2NB24-F1
#
_entry.id   AF-A0A7K2NB24-F1
#
_cell.length_a   1.000
_cell.length_b   1.000
_cell.length_c   1.000
_cell.angle_alpha   90.00
_cell.angle_beta   90.00
_cell.angle_gamma   90.00
#
_symmetry.space_group_name_H-M   'P 1'
#
loop_
_entity.id
_entity.type
_entity.pdbx_description
1 polymer ?
#
loop_
_entity_poly.entity_id
_entity_poly.type
_entity_poly.pdbx_seq_one_letter_code
_entity_poly.pdbx_strand_id
1 'polypeptide(L)' 'MSAGTPPWIRQGVPVYDPATGRHGTVAGIGEPYVLPGPPDVVYLRPIGGGTEWSADIHQVQPALTPVRGGAR' A
#
# COMPACT_ATOMS: atom_id res chain seq x y z
N MET A 1 13.07 -11.99 12.75
CA MET A 1 12.00 -12.60 11.96
C MET A 1 11.18 -11.46 11.40
N SER A 2 11.29 -11.13 10.11
CA SER A 2 10.33 -10.19 9.50
C SER A 2 8.95 -10.80 9.66
N ALA A 3 8.00 -10.02 10.19
CA ALA A 3 6.62 -10.46 10.23
C ALA A 3 6.17 -10.72 8.78
N GLY A 4 5.37 -11.76 8.53
CA GLY A 4 4.79 -11.95 7.21
C GLY A 4 3.90 -10.77 6.83
N THR A 5 3.55 -10.66 5.55
CA THR A 5 2.60 -9.66 5.06
C THR A 5 1.35 -9.60 5.94
N PRO A 6 1.00 -8.41 6.48
CA PRO A 6 -0.24 -8.24 7.21
C PRO A 6 -1.46 -8.70 6.40
N PRO A 7 -2.37 -9.51 6.98
CA PRO A 7 -3.45 -10.17 6.22
C PRO A 7 -4.48 -9.22 5.62
N TRP A 8 -4.48 -7.96 6.05
CA TRP A 8 -5.37 -6.92 5.52
C TRP A 8 -4.82 -6.24 4.26
N ILE A 9 -3.53 -6.43 3.94
CA ILE A 9 -2.89 -5.80 2.77
C ILE A 9 -3.19 -6.63 1.53
N ARG A 10 -3.96 -6.03 0.63
CA ARG A 10 -4.35 -6.57 -0.68
C ARG A 10 -4.56 -5.43 -1.66
N GLN A 11 -4.41 -5.71 -2.95
CA GLN A 11 -4.60 -4.73 -4.00
C GLN A 11 -5.96 -4.01 -3.87
N GLY A 12 -5.96 -2.69 -4.10
CA GLY A 12 -7.14 -1.83 -4.00
C GLY A 12 -7.48 -1.34 -2.59
N VAL A 13 -6.84 -1.85 -1.54
CA VAL A 13 -7.10 -1.36 -0.17
C VAL A 13 -6.59 0.07 -0.02
N PRO A 14 -7.41 0.99 0.53
CA PRO A 14 -6.96 2.32 0.92
C PRO A 14 -6.01 2.26 2.11
N VAL A 15 -4.93 3.00 2.01
CA VAL A 15 -3.82 2.99 2.96
C VAL A 15 -3.38 4.42 3.26
N TYR A 16 -3.02 4.64 4.52
CA TYR A 16 -2.26 5.80 4.97
C TYR A 16 -0.81 5.38 5.22
N ASP A 17 0.12 6.16 4.66
CA ASP A 17 1.56 6.02 4.88
C ASP A 17 2.03 7.12 5.84
N PRO A 18 2.29 6.79 7.13
CA PRO A 18 2.71 7.76 8.13
C PRO A 18 4.10 8.36 7.86
N ALA A 19 4.97 7.66 7.12
CA ALA A 19 6.32 8.15 6.84
C ALA A 19 6.31 9.36 5.90
N THR A 20 5.33 9.41 4.98
CA THR A 20 5.19 10.50 4.01
C THR A 20 3.96 11.38 4.25
N GLY A 21 3.06 10.98 5.15
CA GLY A 21 1.79 11.67 5.40
C GLY A 21 0.78 11.54 4.26
N ARG A 22 0.93 10.54 3.39
CA ARG A 22 0.15 10.40 2.15
C ARG A 22 -0.92 9.31 2.25
N HIS A 23 -1.99 9.49 1.49
CA HIS A 23 -3.03 8.48 1.29
C HIS A 23 -2.95 7.91 -0.12
N GLY A 24 -3.11 6.59 -0.24
CA GLY A 24 -3.09 5.88 -1.51
C GLY A 24 -3.88 4.58 -1.48
N THR A 25 -3.85 3.87 -2.58
CA THR A 25 -4.39 2.50 -2.70
C THR A 25 -3.28 1.53 -3.02
N VAL A 26 -3.31 0.33 -2.45
CA VAL A 26 -2.35 -0.74 -2.76
C VAL A 26 -2.44 -1.09 -4.25
N ALA A 27 -1.35 -0.85 -4.98
CA ALA A 27 -1.20 -1.19 -6.40
C ALA A 27 -0.48 -2.53 -6.57
N GLY A 28 0.44 -2.87 -5.66
CA GLY A 28 1.21 -4.11 -5.66
C GLY A 28 1.87 -4.38 -4.31
N ILE A 29 2.33 -5.61 -4.09
CA ILE A 29 2.96 -6.07 -2.85
C ILE A 29 4.27 -6.79 -3.22
N GLY A 30 5.35 -6.49 -2.51
CA GLY A 30 6.69 -7.06 -2.70
C GLY A 30 7.58 -6.27 -3.63
N GLU A 31 8.87 -6.65 -3.70
CA GLU A 31 9.81 -6.14 -4.70
C GLU A 31 9.67 -6.89 -6.04
N PRO A 32 10.09 -6.28 -7.17
CA PRO A 32 9.96 -6.90 -8.50
C PRO A 32 10.82 -8.16 -8.71
N TYR A 33 11.67 -8.57 -7.76
CA TYR A 33 12.54 -9.74 -7.94
C TYR A 33 12.60 -10.61 -6.69
N VAL A 34 12.19 -11.85 -6.89
CA VAL A 34 12.17 -13.02 -6.02
C VAL A 34 13.42 -13.12 -5.13
N LEU A 35 13.42 -12.45 -3.98
CA LEU A 35 14.30 -12.81 -2.86
C LEU A 35 13.52 -13.73 -1.93
N PRO A 36 14.14 -14.80 -1.41
CA PRO A 36 13.51 -15.66 -0.40
C PRO A 36 13.26 -14.85 0.88
N GLY A 37 12.02 -14.45 1.12
CA GLY A 37 11.59 -13.72 2.31
C GLY A 37 10.14 -13.19 2.16
N PRO A 38 9.45 -12.87 3.27
CA PRO A 38 8.17 -12.16 3.18
C PRO A 38 8.40 -10.77 2.55
N PRO A 39 7.47 -10.28 1.71
CA PRO A 39 7.64 -8.99 1.08
C PRO A 39 7.56 -7.88 2.14
N ASP A 40 8.60 -7.06 2.22
CA ASP A 40 8.69 -5.97 3.20
C ASP A 40 8.14 -4.63 2.65
N VAL A 41 7.74 -4.59 1.37
CA VAL A 41 7.34 -3.36 0.67
C VAL A 41 5.95 -3.48 0.05
N VAL A 42 5.21 -2.38 0.04
CA VAL A 42 3.95 -2.19 -0.70
C VAL A 42 4.08 -1.02 -1.67
N TYR A 43 3.59 -1.20 -2.90
CA TYR A 43 3.47 -0.12 -3.87
C TYR A 43 2.10 0.53 -3.75
N LEU A 44 2.09 1.85 -3.60
CA LEU A 44 0.90 2.67 -3.39
C LEU A 44 0.71 3.63 -4.56
N ARG A 45 -0.55 3.75 -4.99
CA ARG A 45 -0.96 4.75 -5.99
C ARG A 45 -1.74 5.88 -5.31
N PRO A 46 -1.49 7.16 -5.65
CA PRO A 46 -2.21 8.27 -5.04
C PRO A 46 -3.69 8.25 -5.40
N ILE A 47 -4.55 8.67 -4.45
CA ILE A 47 -5.97 8.87 -4.72
C ILE A 47 -6.12 10.04 -5.70
N GLY A 48 -6.73 9.81 -6.87
CA GLY A 48 -6.87 10.82 -7.93
C GLY A 48 -5.78 10.78 -9.01
N GLY A 49 -4.86 9.82 -8.95
CA GLY A 49 -3.78 9.67 -9.94
C GLY A 49 -2.48 10.39 -9.53
N GLY A 50 -1.41 10.15 -10.28
CA GLY A 50 -0.07 10.66 -9.99
C GLY A 50 0.99 9.56 -9.91
N THR A 51 2.17 9.92 -9.42
CA THR A 51 3.33 9.02 -9.32
C THR A 51 3.14 8.02 -8.17
N GLU A 52 3.30 6.74 -8.47
CA GLU A 52 3.33 5.67 -7.47
C GLU A 52 4.55 5.79 -6.55
N TRP A 53 4.42 5.29 -5.32
CA TRP A 53 5.54 5.23 -4.37
C TRP A 53 5.52 3.90 -3.61
N SER A 54 6.67 3.54 -3.04
CA SER A 54 6.82 2.37 -2.18
C SER A 54 6.80 2.77 -0.70
N ALA A 55 6.20 1.94 0.15
CA ALA A 55 6.20 2.09 1.60
C ALA A 55 6.48 0.76 2.30
N ASP A 56 6.96 0.81 3.54
CA ASP A 56 7.14 -0.37 4.39
C ASP A 56 5.77 -0.99 4.74
N ILE A 57 5.62 -2.28 4.45
CA ILE A 57 4.37 -3.03 4.59
C ILE A 57 3.86 -3.11 6.04
N HIS A 58 4.75 -2.95 7.02
CA HIS A 58 4.46 -3.00 8.45
C HIS A 58 4.23 -1.61 9.06
N GLN A 59 4.55 -0.54 8.34
CA GLN A 59 4.35 0.84 8.81
C GLN A 59 3.08 1.47 8.27
N VAL A 60 2.59 1.00 7.13
CA VAL A 60 1.34 1.45 6.55
C VAL A 60 0.14 1.07 7.43
N GLN A 61 -0.90 1.90 7.37
CA GLN A 61 -2.12 1.73 8.16
C GLN A 61 -3.36 1.67 7.25
N PRO A 62 -4.39 0.87 7.60
CA PRO A 62 -5.67 0.93 6.91
C PRO A 62 -6.23 2.35 6.94
N ALA A 63 -6.58 2.89 5.78
CA ALA A 63 -7.28 4.17 5.71
C ALA A 63 -8.77 3.94 5.52
N LEU A 64 -9.60 4.66 6.30
CA LEU A 64 -11.05 4.73 6.10
C LEU A 64 -11.44 5.65 4.93
N THR A 65 -10.47 6.18 4.18
CA THR A 65 -10.77 7.10 3.09
C THR A 65 -11.72 6.40 2.13
N PRO A 66 -12.97 6.91 1.97
CA PRO A 66 -13.84 6.40 0.95
C PRO A 66 -13.07 6.60 -0.35
N VAL A 67 -12.81 5.53 -1.08
CA VAL A 67 -12.57 5.67 -2.51
C VAL A 67 -13.80 6.41 -2.97
N ARG A 68 -13.71 7.73 -3.23
CA ARG A 68 -14.79 8.45 -3.89
C ARG A 68 -14.92 7.72 -5.22
N GLY A 69 -15.85 6.78 -5.27
CA GLY A 69 -16.47 6.36 -6.50
C GLY A 69 -16.94 7.66 -7.15
N GLY A 70 -16.14 8.13 -8.10
CA GLY A 70 -16.53 9.19 -9.00
C GLY A 70 -17.71 8.64 -9.80
N ALA A 71 -18.90 9.00 -9.32
CA ALA A 71 -20.12 9.29 -10.06
C ALA A 71 -20.23 8.74 -11.50
N ARG A 72 -21.13 7.77 -11.72
CA ARG A 72 -22.50 7.97 -12.24
C ARG A 72 -23.15 6.62 -12.52
#